data_AF-A0A7X5FQS2-F1
#
_entry.id   AF-A0A7X5FQS2-F1
#
_cell.length_a   1.000
_cell.length_b   1.000
_cell.length_c   1.000
_cell.angle_alpha   90.00
_cell.angle_beta   90.00
_cell.angle_gamma   90.00
#
_symmetry.space_group_name_H-M   'P 1'
#
loop_
_entity.id
_entity.type
_entity.pdbx_description
1 polymer ?
#
loop_
_entity_poly.entity_id
_entity_poly.type
_entity_poly.pdbx_seq_one_letter_code
_entity_poly.pdbx_strand_id
1 'polypeptide(L)'
;MRVNTKAESFVGIVVGVFILSFVMLGIINILIFSTDLTVKYNDNNRTQVLKQNISNAVKNTDTSLLQEKEVFYVYKNIATKEYEIFTGATNERYKYINEQGEFIADINSYDGDIYSQTLWVDTEDITFLEENQIIRASIKKLVKVN
;
A
#
# COMPACT_ATOMS: atom_id res chain seq x y z
N MET A 1 -13.42 27.20 -63.72
CA MET A 1 -13.82 27.18 -62.29
C MET A 1 -12.62 27.62 -61.47
N ARG A 2 -12.61 28.84 -60.91
CA ARG A 2 -11.48 29.31 -60.08
C ARG A 2 -11.63 28.70 -58.69
N VAL A 3 -10.74 27.78 -58.35
CA VAL A 3 -10.68 27.18 -57.02
C VAL A 3 -10.26 28.26 -56.02
N ASN A 4 -11.06 28.49 -54.98
CA ASN A 4 -10.80 29.52 -53.97
C ASN A 4 -9.77 29.00 -52.97
N THR A 5 -8.49 29.15 -53.31
CA THR A 5 -7.33 28.64 -52.56
C THR A 5 -7.28 29.12 -51.11
N LYS A 6 -7.92 30.25 -50.77
CA LYS A 6 -8.04 30.74 -49.39
C LYS A 6 -8.98 29.87 -48.55
N ALA A 7 -10.06 29.37 -49.13
CA ALA A 7 -11.01 28.48 -48.45
C ALA A 7 -10.40 27.10 -48.21
N GLU A 8 -9.65 26.57 -49.18
CA GLU A 8 -8.92 25.30 -49.04
C GLU A 8 -7.82 25.39 -47.97
N SER A 9 -7.08 26.51 -47.93
CA SER A 9 -6.08 26.76 -46.88
C SER A 9 -6.70 26.87 -45.49
N PHE A 10 -7.87 27.52 -45.35
CA PHE A 10 -8.58 27.61 -44.08
C PHE A 10 -9.11 26.23 -43.61
N VAL A 11 -9.71 25.45 -44.50
CA VAL A 11 -10.16 24.09 -44.18
C VAL A 11 -8.99 23.19 -43.77
N GLY A 12 -7.85 23.28 -44.46
CA GLY A 12 -6.63 22.55 -44.08
C GLY A 12 -6.12 22.90 -42.68
N ILE A 13 -6.13 24.19 -42.32
CA ILE A 13 -5.75 24.65 -40.97
C ILE A 13 -6.73 24.11 -39.92
N VAL A 14 -8.04 24.22 -40.16
CA VAL A 14 -9.06 23.72 -39.21
C VAL A 14 -8.92 22.22 -38.99
N VAL A 15 -8.81 21.44 -40.07
CA VAL A 15 -8.62 19.98 -39.97
C VAL A 15 -7.32 19.63 -39.24
N GLY A 16 -6.22 20.35 -39.52
CA GLY A 16 -4.95 20.16 -38.83
C GLY A 16 -5.04 20.41 -37.32
N VAL A 17 -5.71 21.50 -36.91
CA VAL A 17 -5.94 21.82 -35.49
C VAL A 17 -6.83 20.77 -34.81
N PHE A 18 -7.86 20.28 -35.51
CA PHE A 18 -8.70 19.19 -35.00
C PHE A 18 -7.91 17.90 -34.76
N ILE A 19 -7.08 17.48 -35.72
CA ILE A 19 -6.23 16.29 -35.57
C ILE A 19 -5.26 16.44 -34.41
N LEU A 20 -4.57 17.59 -34.32
CA LEU A 20 -3.68 17.91 -33.19
C LEU A 20 -4.39 17.84 -31.83
N SER A 21 -5.64 18.30 -31.76
CA SER A 21 -6.43 18.25 -30.53
C SER A 21 -6.72 16.81 -30.08
N PHE A 22 -7.07 15.92 -31.02
CA PHE A 22 -7.29 14.51 -30.71
C PHE A 22 -6.00 13.80 -30.27
N VAL A 23 -4.87 14.12 -30.90
CA VAL A 23 -3.56 13.58 -30.50
C VAL A 23 -3.21 14.02 -29.08
N MET A 24 -3.42 15.30 -28.74
CA MET A 24 -3.18 15.81 -27.39
C MET A 24 -4.08 15.13 -26.34
N LEU A 25 -5.37 14.93 -26.64
CA LEU A 25 -6.27 14.18 -25.74
C LEU A 25 -5.81 12.74 -25.52
N GLY A 26 -5.34 12.06 -26.57
CA GLY A 26 -4.77 10.72 -26.47
C GLY A 26 -3.55 10.67 -25.55
N ILE A 27 -2.62 11.61 -25.71
CA ILE A 27 -1.41 11.70 -24.87
C ILE A 27 -1.78 11.96 -23.40
N ILE A 28 -2.72 12.89 -23.14
CA ILE A 28 -3.16 13.20 -21.77
C ILE A 28 -3.74 11.96 -21.08
N ASN A 29 -4.59 11.20 -21.77
CA ASN A 29 -5.18 9.99 -21.21
C ASN A 29 -4.13 8.91 -20.88
N ILE A 30 -3.12 8.74 -21.75
CA ILE A 30 -2.00 7.82 -21.51
C ILE A 30 -1.20 8.26 -20.27
N LEU A 31 -0.93 9.56 -20.13
CA LEU A 31 -0.17 10.09 -18.98
C LEU A 31 -0.93 9.91 -17.65
N ILE A 32 -2.24 10.16 -17.63
CA ILE A 32 -3.07 9.94 -16.44
C ILE A 32 -3.05 8.46 -16.06
N PHE A 33 -3.33 7.57 -17.03
CA PHE A 33 -3.33 6.13 -16.78
C PHE A 33 -1.96 5.62 -16.30
N SER A 34 -0.86 6.12 -16.88
CA SER A 34 0.50 5.78 -16.44
C SER A 34 0.75 6.22 -15.00
N THR A 35 0.29 7.41 -14.63
CA THR A 35 0.45 7.94 -13.27
C THR A 35 -0.31 7.07 -12.26
N ASP A 36 -1.56 6.71 -12.57
CA ASP A 36 -2.38 5.83 -11.73
C ASP A 36 -1.74 4.45 -11.54
N LEU A 37 -1.15 3.89 -12.61
CA LEU A 37 -0.41 2.62 -12.54
C LEU A 37 0.83 2.75 -11.65
N THR A 38 1.61 3.83 -11.79
CA THR A 38 2.79 4.06 -10.96
C THR A 38 2.42 4.20 -9.49
N VAL A 39 1.35 4.93 -9.17
CA VAL A 39 0.86 5.08 -7.78
C VAL A 39 0.44 3.73 -7.21
N LYS A 40 -0.41 2.98 -7.93
CA LYS A 40 -0.85 1.64 -7.49
C LYS A 40 0.31 0.66 -7.32
N TYR A 41 1.29 0.70 -8.22
CA TYR A 41 2.49 -0.13 -8.14
C TYR A 41 3.31 0.21 -6.89
N ASN A 42 3.53 1.50 -6.63
CA ASN A 42 4.26 1.94 -5.44
C ASN A 42 3.54 1.57 -4.14
N ASP A 43 2.22 1.75 -4.08
CA ASP A 43 1.41 1.38 -2.91
C ASP A 43 1.44 -0.13 -2.63
N ASN A 44 1.35 -0.94 -3.69
CA ASN A 44 1.47 -2.39 -3.57
C ASN A 44 2.87 -2.80 -3.09
N ASN A 45 3.92 -2.23 -3.67
CA ASN A 45 5.30 -2.53 -3.26
C ASN A 45 5.55 -2.14 -1.80
N ARG A 46 5.11 -0.96 -1.37
CA ARG A 46 5.20 -0.53 0.03
C ARG A 46 4.53 -1.53 0.97
N THR A 47 3.31 -1.94 0.64
CA THR A 47 2.56 -2.92 1.44
C THR A 47 3.28 -4.28 1.51
N GLN A 48 3.86 -4.75 0.40
CA GLN A 48 4.61 -6.01 0.37
C GLN A 48 5.91 -5.93 1.18
N VAL A 49 6.65 -4.84 1.07
CA VAL A 49 7.87 -4.61 1.84
C VAL A 49 7.58 -4.58 3.35
N LEU A 50 6.53 -3.85 3.76
CA LEU A 50 6.08 -3.83 5.15
C LEU A 50 5.74 -5.25 5.64
N LYS A 51 5.01 -6.00 4.82
CA LYS A 51 4.59 -7.38 5.15
C LYS A 51 5.81 -8.28 5.35
N GLN A 52 6.80 -8.17 4.48
CA GLN A 52 8.04 -8.95 4.58
C GLN A 52 8.86 -8.55 5.80
N ASN A 53 9.02 -7.26 6.07
CA ASN A 53 9.76 -6.76 7.22
C ASN A 53 9.15 -7.21 8.55
N ILE A 54 7.82 -7.10 8.67
CA ILE A 54 7.10 -7.54 9.87
C ILE A 54 7.17 -9.07 10.02
N SER A 55 6.98 -9.84 8.95
CA SER A 55 7.14 -11.30 9.00
C SER A 55 8.54 -11.70 9.46
N ASN A 56 9.59 -11.03 8.94
CA ASN A 56 10.96 -11.26 9.37
C ASN A 56 11.20 -10.86 10.83
N ALA A 57 10.60 -9.76 11.29
CA ALA A 57 10.70 -9.31 12.67
C ALA A 57 10.10 -10.35 13.64
N VAL A 58 8.91 -10.87 13.33
CA VAL A 58 8.25 -11.87 14.17
C VAL A 58 9.05 -13.16 14.25
N LYS A 59 9.68 -13.61 13.16
CA LYS A 59 10.56 -14.80 13.18
C LYS A 59 11.74 -14.69 14.15
N ASN A 60 12.15 -13.46 14.50
CA ASN A 60 13.24 -13.21 15.43
C ASN A 60 12.73 -12.80 16.82
N THR A 61 11.41 -12.83 17.04
CA THR A 61 10.79 -12.47 18.32
C THR A 61 10.30 -13.76 18.99
N ASP A 62 10.36 -13.81 20.31
CA ASP A 62 9.77 -14.93 21.06
C ASP A 62 8.25 -14.97 20.86
N THR A 63 7.79 -16.06 20.28
CA THR A 63 6.38 -16.31 19.94
C THR A 63 5.77 -17.44 20.76
N SER A 64 6.46 -17.92 21.79
CA SER A 64 6.00 -19.01 22.67
C SER A 64 4.65 -18.72 23.35
N LEU A 65 4.29 -17.44 23.44
CA LEU A 65 3.04 -16.97 24.03
C LEU A 65 1.83 -17.02 23.08
N LEU A 66 2.04 -17.27 21.78
CA LEU A 66 0.98 -17.26 20.77
C LEU A 66 0.22 -18.58 20.71
N GLN A 67 -1.10 -18.49 20.53
CA GLN A 67 -1.97 -19.62 20.24
C GLN A 67 -2.26 -19.77 18.74
N GLU A 68 -2.59 -20.98 18.30
CA GLU A 68 -3.02 -21.22 16.92
C GLU A 68 -4.26 -20.36 16.61
N LYS A 69 -4.30 -19.71 15.45
CA LYS A 69 -5.35 -18.75 15.03
C LYS A 69 -5.46 -17.49 15.90
N GLU A 70 -4.60 -17.31 16.89
CA GLU A 70 -4.63 -16.09 17.68
C GLU A 70 -4.20 -14.90 16.83
N VAL A 71 -5.04 -13.87 16.84
CA VAL A 71 -4.69 -12.60 16.22
C VAL A 71 -3.77 -11.84 17.16
N PHE A 72 -2.63 -11.42 16.64
CA PHE A 72 -1.66 -10.63 17.37
C PHE A 72 -1.17 -9.44 16.54
N TYR A 73 -0.53 -8.51 17.24
CA TYR A 73 -0.01 -7.27 16.71
C TYR A 73 1.45 -7.13 17.07
N VAL A 74 2.21 -6.49 16.18
CA VAL A 74 3.64 -6.27 16.35
C VAL A 74 3.86 -4.78 16.58
N TYR A 75 4.47 -4.46 17.69
CA TYR A 75 4.85 -3.10 18.03
C TYR A 75 6.35 -2.96 17.91
N LYS A 76 6.82 -1.97 17.14
CA LYS A 76 8.22 -1.58 17.14
C LYS A 76 8.46 -0.53 18.21
N ASN A 77 9.22 -0.89 19.23
CA ASN A 77 9.61 0.04 20.25
C ASN A 77 10.61 1.05 19.68
N ILE A 78 10.24 2.33 19.65
CA ILE A 78 11.07 3.37 19.03
C ILE A 78 12.37 3.59 19.82
N ALA A 79 12.36 3.36 21.14
CA ALA A 79 13.50 3.55 22.01
C ALA A 79 14.51 2.40 21.91
N THR A 80 14.04 1.15 22.01
CA THR A 80 14.92 -0.04 21.99
C THR A 80 15.19 -0.57 20.58
N LYS A 81 14.39 -0.16 19.59
CA LYS A 81 14.36 -0.71 18.21
C LYS A 81 13.99 -2.19 18.14
N GLU A 82 13.52 -2.77 19.24
CA GLU A 82 13.05 -4.14 19.31
C GLU A 82 11.57 -4.24 18.90
N TYR A 83 11.19 -5.43 18.46
CA TYR A 83 9.81 -5.76 18.16
C TYR A 83 9.21 -6.53 19.32
N GLU A 84 8.02 -6.12 19.73
CA GLU A 84 7.26 -6.72 20.81
C GLU A 84 5.93 -7.23 20.26
N ILE A 85 5.47 -8.37 20.77
CA ILE A 85 4.22 -9.01 20.35
C ILE A 85 3.13 -8.75 21.39
N PHE A 86 1.94 -8.40 20.89
CA PHE A 86 0.78 -8.04 21.70
C PHE A 86 -0.44 -8.84 21.26
N THR A 87 -1.13 -9.51 22.19
CA THR A 87 -2.27 -10.39 21.92
C THR A 87 -3.59 -9.93 22.54
N GLY A 88 -4.73 -10.25 21.93
CA GLY A 88 -6.06 -9.95 22.50
C GLY A 88 -6.63 -8.55 22.22
N ALA A 89 -7.90 -8.35 22.61
CA ALA A 89 -8.71 -7.18 22.20
C ALA A 89 -8.17 -5.82 22.70
N THR A 90 -7.53 -5.78 23.87
CA THR A 90 -6.93 -4.55 24.41
C THR A 90 -5.76 -4.04 23.59
N ASN A 91 -5.20 -4.92 22.73
CA ASN A 91 -4.05 -4.63 21.90
C ASN A 91 -4.42 -4.19 20.48
N GLU A 92 -5.71 -4.07 20.15
CA GLU A 92 -6.17 -3.52 18.88
C GLU A 92 -5.65 -2.09 18.61
N ARG A 93 -5.25 -1.35 19.65
CA ARG A 93 -4.57 -0.06 19.47
C ARG A 93 -3.32 -0.21 18.59
N TYR A 94 -2.54 -1.29 18.76
CA TYR A 94 -1.30 -1.55 18.02
C TYR A 94 -1.51 -2.02 16.56
N LYS A 95 -2.76 -2.04 16.10
CA LYS A 95 -3.14 -2.40 14.73
C LYS A 95 -2.64 -1.40 13.69
N TYR A 96 -2.46 -0.13 14.06
CA TYR A 96 -2.17 0.93 13.10
C TYR A 96 -0.69 1.32 13.11
N ILE A 97 -0.07 1.28 11.93
CA ILE A 97 1.35 1.56 11.72
C ILE A 97 1.56 2.53 10.55
N ASN A 98 2.70 3.23 10.54
CA ASN A 98 3.14 4.04 9.41
C ASN A 98 3.89 3.23 8.35
N GLU A 99 4.37 3.89 7.29
CA GLU A 99 5.14 3.28 6.20
C GLU A 99 6.51 2.71 6.66
N GLN A 100 6.98 3.08 7.86
CA GLN A 100 8.19 2.53 8.49
C GLN A 100 7.90 1.36 9.46
N GLY A 101 6.63 0.99 9.64
CA GLY A 101 6.20 -0.05 10.57
C GLY A 101 6.13 0.40 12.03
N GLU A 102 6.13 1.70 12.29
CA GLU A 102 6.04 2.27 13.64
C GLU A 102 4.58 2.51 14.02
N PHE A 103 4.25 2.27 15.28
CA PHE A 103 2.89 2.41 15.80
C PHE A 103 2.38 3.85 15.74
N ILE A 104 1.12 4.00 15.31
CA ILE A 104 0.40 5.27 15.28
C ILE A 104 -0.61 5.31 16.42
N ALA A 105 -0.38 6.18 17.39
CA ALA A 105 -1.23 6.32 18.57
C ALA A 105 -2.63 6.88 18.28
N ASP A 106 -2.71 7.88 17.39
CA ASP A 106 -3.98 8.44 16.94
C ASP A 106 -3.99 8.56 15.41
N ILE A 107 -4.85 7.75 14.79
CA ILE A 107 -5.03 7.71 13.34
C ILE A 107 -5.66 8.99 12.78
N ASN A 108 -6.38 9.77 13.60
CA ASN A 108 -7.08 10.96 13.14
C ASN A 108 -6.11 12.13 12.99
N SER A 109 -5.14 12.24 13.90
CA SER A 109 -4.13 13.31 13.93
C SER A 109 -2.86 12.99 13.14
N TYR A 110 -2.66 11.74 12.72
CA TYR A 110 -1.47 11.36 11.96
C TYR A 110 -1.51 11.94 10.54
N ASP A 111 -0.42 12.58 10.16
CA ASP A 111 -0.20 13.11 8.81
C ASP A 111 0.68 12.13 8.03
N GLY A 112 0.07 11.43 7.06
CA GLY A 112 0.73 10.42 6.25
C GLY A 112 -0.11 9.17 6.00
N ASP A 113 0.50 8.21 5.30
CA ASP A 113 -0.12 6.92 5.01
C ASP A 113 -0.21 6.05 6.26
N ILE A 114 -1.42 5.57 6.56
CA ILE A 114 -1.70 4.67 7.68
C ILE A 114 -1.93 3.27 7.14
N TYR A 115 -1.34 2.28 7.78
CA TYR A 115 -1.52 0.88 7.45
C TYR A 115 -2.12 0.14 8.65
N SER A 116 -3.13 -0.68 8.38
CA SER A 116 -3.65 -1.64 9.34
C SER A 116 -2.91 -2.95 9.18
N GLN A 117 -2.38 -3.49 10.27
CA GLN A 117 -1.75 -4.81 10.33
C GLN A 117 -2.59 -5.80 11.15
N THR A 118 -2.59 -7.05 10.73
CA THR A 118 -3.16 -8.17 11.48
C THR A 118 -2.31 -9.40 11.20
N LEU A 119 -1.81 -10.03 12.26
CA LEU A 119 -0.97 -11.22 12.15
C LEU A 119 -1.65 -12.39 12.84
N TRP A 120 -1.36 -13.59 12.35
CA TRP A 120 -1.83 -14.84 12.95
C TRP A 120 -0.86 -15.98 12.60
N VAL A 121 -0.86 -17.02 13.44
CA VAL A 121 -0.17 -18.29 13.15
C VAL A 121 -1.01 -19.13 12.21
N ASP A 122 -0.40 -19.70 11.17
CA ASP A 122 -1.10 -20.50 10.18
C ASP A 122 -1.63 -21.81 10.76
N THR A 123 -2.78 -22.26 10.26
CA THR A 123 -3.49 -23.45 10.75
C THR A 123 -2.95 -24.77 10.21
N GLU A 124 -2.21 -24.71 9.11
CA GLU A 124 -1.52 -25.88 8.53
C GLU A 124 -0.11 -26.05 9.09
N ASP A 125 0.26 -25.23 10.07
CA ASP A 125 1.59 -25.23 10.64
C ASP A 125 1.75 -26.34 11.67
N ILE A 126 2.32 -27.45 11.22
CA ILE A 126 2.71 -28.58 12.08
C ILE A 126 3.86 -28.23 13.05
N THR A 127 4.48 -27.06 12.91
CA THR A 127 5.59 -26.56 13.74
C THR A 127 5.15 -25.50 14.75
N PHE A 128 3.85 -25.45 15.05
CA PHE A 128 3.31 -24.59 16.11
C PHE A 128 4.04 -24.84 17.44
N LEU A 129 4.57 -23.77 18.07
CA LEU A 129 5.45 -23.77 19.25
C LEU A 129 6.90 -24.25 19.00
N GLU A 130 7.31 -24.49 17.76
CA GLU A 130 8.69 -24.76 17.37
C GLU A 130 9.34 -23.54 16.69
N GLU A 131 10.68 -23.53 16.54
CA GLU A 131 11.44 -22.42 15.93
C GLU A 131 11.04 -22.08 14.48
N ASN A 132 10.26 -22.93 13.80
CA ASN A 132 9.97 -22.83 12.36
C ASN A 132 8.53 -22.43 12.02
N GLN A 133 7.75 -21.96 12.99
CA GLN A 133 6.35 -21.61 12.77
C GLN A 133 6.10 -20.61 11.61
N ILE A 134 5.00 -20.85 10.89
CA ILE A 134 4.55 -20.07 9.73
C ILE A 134 3.67 -18.92 10.23
N ILE A 135 4.25 -17.73 10.29
CA ILE A 135 3.54 -16.48 10.60
C ILE A 135 3.01 -15.82 9.33
N ARG A 136 1.69 -15.58 9.30
CA ARG A 136 1.05 -14.78 8.25
C ARG A 136 0.78 -13.37 8.75
N ALA A 137 1.09 -12.40 7.88
CA ALA A 137 0.76 -11.00 8.08
C ALA A 137 -0.18 -10.50 6.98
N SER A 138 -1.25 -9.81 7.37
CA SER A 138 -2.11 -9.02 6.50
C SER A 138 -1.88 -7.55 6.78
N ILE A 139 -1.46 -6.82 5.76
CA ILE A 139 -1.25 -5.37 5.84
C ILE A 139 -2.13 -4.71 4.77
N LYS A 140 -2.86 -3.68 5.16
CA LYS A 140 -3.75 -2.92 4.27
C LYS A 140 -3.57 -1.44 4.53
N LYS A 141 -3.32 -0.67 3.47
CA LYS A 141 -3.34 0.80 3.53
C LYS A 141 -4.76 1.28 3.83
N LEU A 142 -4.90 2.18 4.80
CA LEU A 142 -6.15 2.88 5.07
C LEU A 142 -6.19 4.14 4.22
N VAL A 143 -7.23 4.26 3.40
CA VAL A 143 -7.48 5.49 2.65
C VAL A 143 -8.30 6.40 3.56
N LYS A 144 -7.72 7.55 3.95
CA LYS A 144 -8.46 8.58 4.69
C LYS A 144 -9.57 9.09 3.77
N VAL A 145 -10.82 8.80 4.11
CA VAL A 145 -11.98 9.38 3.42
C VAL A 145 -12.24 10.72 4.12
N ASN A 146 -11.86 11.81 3.47
CA ASN A 146 -12.23 13.16 3.90
C ASN A 146 -13.71 13.42 3.66
#